data_AF-A0A9W9LJS9-F1
#
_entry.id   AF-A0A9W9LJS9-F1
#
_cell.length_a   1.000
_cell.length_b   1.000
_cell.length_c   1.000
_cell.angle_alpha   90.00
_cell.angle_beta   90.00
_cell.angle_gamma   90.00
#
_symmetry.space_group_name_H-M   'P 1'
#
loop_
_entity.id
_entity.type
_entity.pdbx_description
1 polymer ?
#
loop_
_entity_poly.entity_id
_entity_poly.type
_entity_poly.pdbx_seq_one_letter_code
_entity_poly.pdbx_strand_id
1 'polypeptide(L)'
;MRPTLPLDTFKITLLGCIRFLDHFGGLYGNTLSPAARKRSDRALKAALQAFALQWMPNSESPLDPGDPLCKSSAETLNGEPLGSSSLLGVYTDAWFRARSILREAISVRSFRVVCAFFIFDGIAVPSKAYVTLNEPHLEHEFLSLGLRKLQELDRLVNQYCDNLGPFSQYGALAEASLSLVRWCGYIRETGAALTTDFQCTFPAPFFNSEPSTSGVSIPEGPFHHTLPYLDHNLPDICRKAAGDAFRIWREIANVKNSLPRLVDGAFNLPPGSFETISSAITAIEQFNHSFRPFINHCRENFSDLSIPSRISLVSLAMPWDLGVLVLADTVQVFAHGLCRYSHPALFSCIQSYGNEAASSVASTIGCMLLLPTEERFNLQNGLGAEVPIIAYHVTPGIMSATLERAVEHVVKLRLSSPGDSDDMLQDHQIDRLMKGLVSLDVTIGGSQTAGVAMQSLMHKYGDAISECWTCDFET
;
A
#
# COMPACT_ATOMS: atom_id res chain seq x y z
N MET A 1 -21.42 -27.25 -18.60
CA MET A 1 -21.32 -27.35 -17.13
C MET A 1 -19.88 -27.64 -16.77
N ARG A 2 -19.12 -26.62 -16.36
CA ARG A 2 -17.76 -26.80 -15.82
C ARG A 2 -17.92 -27.20 -14.35
N PRO A 3 -17.38 -28.34 -13.91
CA PRO A 3 -17.28 -28.60 -12.48
C PRO A 3 -16.22 -27.64 -11.92
N THR A 4 -16.68 -26.61 -11.23
CA THR A 4 -15.86 -25.81 -10.32
C THR A 4 -15.41 -26.73 -9.20
N LEU A 5 -14.18 -27.23 -9.28
CA LEU A 5 -13.51 -27.78 -8.11
C LEU A 5 -13.52 -26.70 -7.03
N PRO A 6 -14.00 -26.99 -5.81
CA PRO A 6 -13.92 -26.02 -4.73
C PRO A 6 -12.44 -25.75 -4.47
N LEU A 7 -12.02 -24.48 -4.63
CA LEU A 7 -10.68 -24.02 -4.29
C LEU A 7 -10.36 -24.16 -2.78
N ASP A 8 -11.32 -24.63 -1.97
CA ASP A 8 -11.22 -24.80 -0.51
C ASP A 8 -10.24 -25.91 -0.05
N THR A 9 -9.64 -26.69 -0.95
CA THR A 9 -8.83 -27.87 -0.56
C THR A 9 -7.32 -27.66 -0.44
N PHE A 10 -6.76 -26.51 -0.85
CA PHE A 10 -5.30 -26.29 -0.79
C PHE A 10 -4.92 -25.02 -0.04
N LYS A 11 -4.49 -25.17 1.23
CA LYS A 11 -3.80 -24.10 1.98
C LYS A 11 -2.34 -24.02 1.51
N ILE A 12 -2.08 -23.28 0.43
CA ILE A 12 -0.72 -23.03 -0.05
C ILE A 12 -0.30 -21.60 0.30
N THR A 13 0.91 -21.45 0.87
CA THR A 13 1.49 -20.14 1.17
C THR A 13 2.07 -19.53 -0.10
N LEU A 14 2.23 -18.19 -0.18
CA LEU A 14 2.91 -17.54 -1.31
C LEU A 14 4.31 -18.14 -1.55
N LEU A 15 5.06 -18.37 -0.47
CA LEU A 15 6.38 -19.01 -0.54
C LEU A 15 6.28 -20.45 -1.08
N GLY A 16 5.22 -21.16 -0.72
CA GLY A 16 4.86 -22.46 -1.30
C GLY A 16 4.63 -22.37 -2.81
N CYS A 17 3.81 -21.42 -3.27
CA CYS A 17 3.51 -21.19 -4.69
C CYS A 17 4.77 -20.92 -5.51
N ILE A 18 5.62 -19.98 -5.08
CA ILE A 18 6.83 -19.63 -5.85
C ILE A 18 7.86 -20.76 -5.86
N ARG A 19 7.94 -21.53 -4.78
CA ARG A 19 8.81 -22.72 -4.72
C ARG A 19 8.27 -23.85 -5.58
N PHE A 20 6.96 -24.06 -5.57
CA PHE A 20 6.27 -25.04 -6.41
C PHE A 20 6.55 -24.75 -7.88
N LEU A 21 6.31 -23.52 -8.35
CA LEU A 21 6.55 -23.13 -9.73
C LEU A 21 8.00 -23.39 -10.12
N ASP A 22 8.97 -22.81 -9.39
CA ASP A 22 10.40 -23.01 -9.69
C ASP A 22 10.86 -24.47 -9.61
N HIS A 23 10.30 -25.28 -8.71
CA HIS A 23 10.65 -26.69 -8.57
C HIS A 23 10.22 -27.49 -9.79
N PHE A 24 9.01 -27.23 -10.28
CA PHE A 24 8.45 -27.85 -11.48
C PHE A 24 8.81 -27.10 -12.77
N GLY A 25 9.75 -26.14 -12.70
CA GLY A 25 10.25 -25.35 -13.82
C GLY A 25 10.63 -26.16 -15.05
N GLY A 26 11.20 -27.35 -14.87
CA GLY A 26 11.56 -28.24 -15.96
C GLY A 26 10.38 -28.71 -16.81
N LEU A 27 9.17 -28.80 -16.24
CA LEU A 27 7.96 -29.23 -16.96
C LEU A 27 7.51 -28.24 -18.03
N TYR A 28 7.81 -26.95 -17.82
CA TYR A 28 7.48 -25.87 -18.74
C TYR A 28 8.73 -25.22 -19.36
N GLY A 29 9.85 -25.95 -19.41
CA GLY A 29 11.07 -25.53 -20.12
C GLY A 29 11.92 -24.49 -19.40
N ASN A 30 11.68 -24.22 -18.11
CA ASN A 30 12.46 -23.31 -17.27
C ASN A 30 13.30 -24.05 -16.23
N THR A 31 14.32 -24.78 -16.68
CA THR A 31 15.19 -25.56 -15.78
C THR A 31 16.23 -24.68 -15.10
N LEU A 32 16.08 -24.47 -13.80
CA LEU A 32 17.06 -23.75 -12.99
C LEU A 32 18.27 -24.64 -12.66
N SER A 33 19.47 -24.16 -13.03
CA SER A 33 20.74 -24.76 -12.61
C SER A 33 20.93 -24.69 -11.08
N PRO A 34 21.76 -25.55 -10.47
CA PRO A 34 22.03 -25.48 -9.03
C PRO A 34 22.54 -24.10 -8.57
N ALA A 35 23.39 -23.46 -9.38
CA ALA A 35 23.88 -22.11 -9.12
C ALA A 35 22.76 -21.07 -9.19
N ALA A 36 21.87 -21.17 -10.18
CA ALA A 36 20.72 -20.28 -10.31
C ALA A 36 19.75 -20.41 -9.13
N ARG A 37 19.48 -21.64 -8.67
CA ARG A 37 18.67 -21.89 -7.46
C ARG A 37 19.30 -21.24 -6.23
N LYS A 38 20.58 -21.47 -5.97
CA LYS A 38 21.30 -20.85 -4.85
C LYS A 38 21.24 -19.32 -4.91
N ARG A 39 21.39 -18.73 -6.10
CA ARG A 39 21.29 -17.28 -6.29
C ARG A 39 19.87 -16.76 -6.03
N SER A 40 18.85 -17.48 -6.52
CA SER A 40 17.44 -17.12 -6.29
C SER A 40 17.03 -17.20 -4.81
N ASP A 41 17.50 -18.22 -4.08
CA ASP A 41 17.27 -18.34 -2.64
C ASP A 41 17.99 -17.23 -1.87
N ARG A 42 19.22 -16.90 -2.27
CA ARG A 42 19.99 -15.80 -1.66
C ARG A 42 19.29 -14.45 -1.86
N ALA A 43 18.79 -14.19 -3.06
CA ALA A 43 18.04 -12.98 -3.39
C ALA A 43 16.77 -12.84 -2.55
N LEU A 44 15.95 -13.90 -2.49
CA LEU A 44 14.72 -13.89 -1.71
C LEU A 44 15.00 -13.71 -0.21
N LYS A 45 16.01 -14.41 0.33
CA LYS A 45 16.40 -14.25 1.75
C LYS A 45 16.85 -12.83 2.07
N ALA A 46 17.66 -12.22 1.20
CA ALA A 46 18.15 -10.87 1.42
C ALA A 46 17.01 -9.84 1.38
N ALA A 47 16.08 -9.97 0.42
CA ALA A 47 14.89 -9.13 0.35
C ALA A 47 14.00 -9.28 1.60
N LEU A 48 13.73 -10.52 2.02
CA LEU A 48 12.96 -10.78 3.25
C LEU A 48 13.63 -10.23 4.51
N GLN A 49 14.96 -10.33 4.60
CA GLN A 49 15.70 -9.79 5.74
C GLN A 49 15.61 -8.27 5.82
N ALA A 50 15.87 -7.56 4.72
CA ALA A 50 15.73 -6.11 4.66
C ALA A 50 14.27 -5.69 4.93
N PHE A 51 13.32 -6.45 4.38
CA PHE A 51 11.89 -6.22 4.57
C PHE A 51 11.48 -6.36 6.03
N ALA A 52 11.97 -7.38 6.74
CA ALA A 52 11.69 -7.57 8.16
C ALA A 52 12.30 -6.47 9.03
N LEU A 53 13.54 -6.06 8.71
CA LEU A 53 14.25 -5.04 9.48
C LEU A 53 13.58 -3.67 9.45
N GLN A 54 12.82 -3.34 8.40
CA GLN A 54 12.09 -2.07 8.33
C GLN A 54 11.01 -1.95 9.43
N TRP A 55 10.52 -3.08 9.95
CA TRP A 55 9.49 -3.10 10.99
C TRP A 55 10.08 -3.05 12.40
N MET A 56 11.41 -3.08 12.54
CA MET A 56 12.07 -2.99 13.85
C MET A 56 11.82 -1.63 14.51
N PRO A 57 11.85 -1.55 15.85
CA PRO A 57 11.59 -0.30 16.55
C PRO A 57 12.65 0.73 16.21
N ASN A 58 12.24 1.97 16.04
CA ASN A 58 13.18 3.09 15.99
C ASN A 58 13.50 3.53 17.42
N SER A 59 14.70 3.22 17.91
CA SER A 59 15.14 3.54 19.27
C SER A 59 15.30 5.04 19.57
N GLU A 60 15.09 5.90 18.57
CA GLU A 60 15.13 7.36 18.70
C GLU A 60 13.74 7.98 18.84
N SER A 61 12.67 7.17 18.86
CA SER A 61 11.32 7.69 18.97
C SER A 61 11.13 8.43 20.31
N PRO A 62 10.78 9.73 20.30
CA PRO A 62 10.59 10.52 21.52
C PRO A 62 9.44 10.04 22.41
N LEU A 63 8.63 9.12 21.91
CA LEU A 63 7.37 8.68 22.52
C LEU A 63 7.53 7.62 23.62
N ASP A 64 8.72 7.08 23.85
CA ASP A 64 8.98 6.08 24.91
C ASP A 64 10.09 6.50 25.89
N PRO A 65 9.77 7.26 26.95
CA PRO A 65 10.72 7.52 28.04
C PRO A 65 10.92 6.33 28.99
N GLY A 66 10.24 5.18 28.81
CA GLY A 66 9.91 4.34 29.95
C GLY A 66 9.73 2.83 29.77
N ASP A 67 10.20 2.18 28.70
CA ASP A 67 10.17 0.69 28.66
C ASP A 67 11.49 0.07 29.18
N PRO A 68 11.51 -0.55 30.38
CA PRO A 68 12.69 -1.22 30.92
C PRO A 68 12.96 -2.59 30.25
N LEU A 69 12.08 -3.12 29.39
CA LEU A 69 12.30 -4.42 28.72
C LEU A 69 13.40 -4.38 27.64
N CYS A 70 13.72 -3.21 27.09
CA CYS A 70 14.87 -3.06 26.18
C CYS A 70 16.23 -2.92 26.89
N LYS A 71 16.29 -2.95 28.23
CA LYS A 71 17.55 -2.87 28.99
C LYS A 71 18.17 -4.22 29.37
N SER A 72 17.50 -5.35 29.13
CA SER A 72 18.03 -6.67 29.53
C SER A 72 18.55 -7.50 28.36
N SER A 73 19.75 -7.18 27.89
CA SER A 73 20.79 -8.14 27.46
C SER A 73 21.87 -7.44 26.64
N ALA A 74 22.42 -6.33 27.16
CA ALA A 74 23.73 -5.87 26.72
C ALA A 74 24.78 -6.68 27.50
N GLU A 75 25.08 -7.90 27.05
CA GLU A 75 26.33 -8.55 27.44
C GLU A 75 27.47 -7.73 26.82
N THR A 76 28.09 -6.91 27.66
CA THR A 76 29.32 -6.18 27.38
C THR A 76 30.45 -7.15 27.05
N LEU A 77 30.73 -7.33 25.76
CA LEU A 77 32.07 -7.61 25.29
C LEU A 77 32.66 -6.27 24.80
N ASN A 78 33.47 -5.66 25.67
CA ASN A 78 34.29 -4.46 25.41
C ASN A 78 33.55 -3.11 25.36
N GLY A 79 33.10 -2.63 26.52
CA GLY A 79 33.29 -1.23 26.95
C GLY A 79 32.84 -0.04 26.10
N GLU A 80 32.05 -0.22 25.04
CA GLU A 80 31.47 0.87 24.24
C GLU A 80 29.94 0.74 24.23
N PRO A 81 29.17 1.82 24.47
CA PRO A 81 27.71 1.75 24.48
C PRO A 81 27.20 1.56 23.04
N LEU A 82 26.59 0.40 22.77
CA LEU A 82 25.91 0.13 21.50
C LEU A 82 24.61 0.96 21.42
N GLY A 83 24.75 2.24 21.08
CA GLY A 83 23.66 3.21 20.97
C GLY A 83 22.82 3.06 19.69
N SER A 84 21.64 3.68 19.71
CA SER A 84 20.56 3.74 18.70
C SER A 84 20.96 3.71 17.21
N SER A 85 22.13 4.25 16.87
CA SER A 85 22.80 4.17 15.55
C SER A 85 22.99 2.74 15.01
N SER A 86 22.95 1.72 15.87
CA SER A 86 23.21 0.33 15.48
C SER A 86 22.10 -0.30 14.62
N LEU A 87 20.80 -0.13 14.97
CA LEU A 87 19.71 -0.81 14.24
C LEU A 87 19.42 -0.15 12.89
N LEU A 88 19.41 1.18 12.82
CA LEU A 88 19.28 1.91 11.56
C LEU A 88 20.48 1.63 10.63
N GLY A 89 21.68 1.52 11.18
CA GLY A 89 22.87 1.06 10.45
C GLY A 89 22.71 -0.35 9.89
N VAL A 90 22.26 -1.31 10.71
CA VAL A 90 22.00 -2.70 10.29
C VAL A 90 20.93 -2.76 9.20
N TYR A 91 19.85 -1.99 9.34
CA TYR A 91 18.80 -1.87 8.31
C TYR A 91 19.38 -1.34 6.99
N THR A 92 20.13 -0.24 7.06
CA THR A 92 20.72 0.40 5.87
C THR A 92 21.68 -0.55 5.16
N ASP A 93 22.55 -1.23 5.89
CA ASP A 93 23.48 -2.23 5.35
C ASP A 93 22.75 -3.43 4.74
N ALA A 94 21.67 -3.90 5.38
CA ALA A 94 20.83 -4.97 4.86
C ALA A 94 20.13 -4.55 3.56
N TRP A 95 19.65 -3.31 3.47
CA TRP A 95 19.02 -2.76 2.27
C TRP A 95 20.01 -2.69 1.10
N PHE A 96 21.21 -2.12 1.30
CA PHE A 96 22.25 -2.06 0.26
C PHE A 96 22.71 -3.45 -0.18
N ARG A 97 22.84 -4.38 0.79
CA ARG A 97 23.19 -5.78 0.51
C ARG A 97 22.11 -6.46 -0.33
N ALA A 98 20.84 -6.30 0.04
CA ALA A 98 19.72 -6.86 -0.70
C ALA A 98 19.69 -6.32 -2.13
N ARG A 99 19.81 -5.00 -2.31
CA ARG A 99 19.91 -4.34 -3.61
C ARG A 99 21.03 -4.93 -4.48
N SER A 100 22.23 -5.08 -3.93
CA SER A 100 23.38 -5.65 -4.64
C SER A 100 23.13 -7.10 -5.09
N ILE A 101 22.62 -7.95 -4.18
CA ILE A 101 22.29 -9.34 -4.49
C ILE A 101 21.17 -9.44 -5.54
N LEU A 102 20.19 -8.54 -5.50
CA LEU A 102 19.12 -8.47 -6.48
C LEU A 102 19.65 -8.08 -7.87
N ARG A 103 20.58 -7.13 -7.97
CA ARG A 103 21.27 -6.79 -9.22
C ARG A 103 22.02 -8.00 -9.80
N GLU A 104 22.73 -8.77 -8.97
CA GLU A 104 23.39 -10.00 -9.40
C GLU A 104 22.41 -11.09 -9.90
N ALA A 105 21.16 -11.07 -9.41
CA ALA A 105 20.13 -12.05 -9.71
C ALA A 105 19.26 -11.70 -10.94
N ILE A 106 19.44 -10.53 -11.57
CA ILE A 106 18.62 -10.06 -12.70
C ILE A 106 18.52 -11.09 -13.83
N SER A 107 19.62 -11.79 -14.15
CA SER A 107 19.64 -12.78 -15.25
C SER A 107 18.94 -14.10 -14.92
N VAL A 108 18.59 -14.36 -13.65
CA VAL A 108 17.99 -15.62 -13.23
C VAL A 108 16.47 -15.60 -13.49
N ARG A 109 15.97 -16.58 -14.25
CA ARG A 109 14.54 -16.76 -14.55
C ARG A 109 13.84 -17.59 -13.48
N SER A 110 13.58 -16.99 -12.32
CA SER A 110 12.98 -17.68 -11.16
C SER A 110 11.85 -16.86 -10.54
N PHE A 111 10.78 -17.54 -10.15
CA PHE A 111 9.67 -16.96 -9.39
C PHE A 111 10.09 -16.46 -8.01
N ARG A 112 11.11 -17.07 -7.38
CA ARG A 112 11.73 -16.51 -6.16
C ARG A 112 12.35 -15.14 -6.41
N VAL A 113 13.02 -14.94 -7.55
CA VAL A 113 13.62 -13.64 -7.90
C VAL A 113 12.54 -12.60 -8.18
N VAL A 114 11.47 -12.98 -8.91
CA VAL A 114 10.29 -12.12 -9.11
C VAL A 114 9.69 -11.68 -7.77
N CYS A 115 9.46 -12.63 -6.86
CA CYS A 115 8.94 -12.34 -5.53
C CYS A 115 9.89 -11.44 -4.72
N ALA A 116 11.21 -11.67 -4.81
CA ALA A 116 12.21 -10.84 -4.14
C ALA A 116 12.19 -9.39 -4.65
N PHE A 117 12.01 -9.17 -5.96
CA PHE A 117 11.83 -7.83 -6.52
C PHE A 117 10.58 -7.14 -5.98
N PHE A 118 9.44 -7.84 -5.95
CA PHE A 118 8.19 -7.27 -5.42
C PHE A 118 8.22 -7.01 -3.91
N ILE A 119 8.91 -7.85 -3.13
CA ILE A 119 9.10 -7.60 -1.70
C ILE A 119 10.00 -6.38 -1.50
N PHE A 120 11.12 -6.31 -2.21
CA PHE A 120 12.09 -5.22 -2.09
C PHE A 120 11.49 -3.86 -2.48
N ASP A 121 10.62 -3.85 -3.48
CA ASP A 121 9.87 -2.67 -3.90
C ASP A 121 9.00 -2.05 -2.79
N GLY A 122 8.54 -2.87 -1.84
CA GLY A 122 7.76 -2.41 -0.69
C GLY A 122 8.60 -2.00 0.52
N ILE A 123 9.92 -1.96 0.42
CA ILE A 123 10.83 -1.57 1.51
C ILE A 123 11.12 -0.08 1.42
N ALA A 124 10.96 0.64 2.54
CA ALA A 124 11.30 2.06 2.61
C ALA A 124 12.77 2.32 2.18
N VAL A 125 13.01 3.31 1.31
CA VAL A 125 14.37 3.64 0.90
C VAL A 125 15.09 4.36 2.06
N PRO A 126 16.25 3.89 2.53
CA PRO A 126 17.00 4.59 3.57
C PRO A 126 17.43 5.98 3.09
N SER A 127 17.29 7.02 3.93
CA SER A 127 17.67 8.39 3.57
C SER A 127 19.12 8.52 3.07
N LYS A 128 20.02 7.70 3.64
CA LYS A 128 21.43 7.62 3.22
C LYS A 128 21.61 7.16 1.76
N ALA A 129 20.67 6.38 1.22
CA ALA A 129 20.73 5.90 -0.16
C ALA A 129 20.57 7.04 -1.17
N TYR A 130 19.65 7.99 -0.93
CA TYR A 130 19.49 9.17 -1.78
C TYR A 130 20.78 10.00 -1.86
N VAL A 131 21.48 10.19 -0.74
CA VAL A 131 22.74 10.93 -0.67
C VAL A 131 23.89 10.16 -1.35
N THR A 132 23.99 8.85 -1.10
CA THR A 132 25.15 8.05 -1.52
C THR A 132 25.12 7.70 -3.00
N LEU A 133 23.94 7.40 -3.54
CA LEU A 133 23.80 6.90 -4.91
C LEU A 133 23.60 8.04 -5.91
N ASN A 134 22.99 9.17 -5.49
CA ASN A 134 22.67 10.30 -6.35
C ASN A 134 21.95 9.88 -7.66
N GLU A 135 21.12 8.82 -7.58
CA GLU A 135 20.39 8.26 -8.71
C GLU A 135 18.94 8.79 -8.66
N PRO A 136 18.44 9.41 -9.75
CA PRO A 136 17.01 9.71 -9.85
C PRO A 136 16.24 8.39 -10.00
N HIS A 137 15.11 8.25 -9.29
CA HIS A 137 14.24 7.06 -9.33
C HIS A 137 14.81 5.79 -8.69
N LEU A 138 15.41 5.91 -7.50
CA LEU A 138 15.72 4.75 -6.64
C LEU A 138 14.47 3.95 -6.29
N GLU A 139 13.34 4.64 -6.17
CA GLU A 139 12.02 4.06 -5.96
C GLU A 139 11.64 3.21 -7.18
N HIS A 140 11.19 1.99 -6.92
CA HIS A 140 10.70 1.06 -7.94
C HIS A 140 11.73 0.56 -8.98
N GLU A 141 13.05 0.69 -8.72
CA GLU A 141 14.14 0.20 -9.61
C GLU A 141 13.90 -1.23 -10.14
N PHE A 142 13.48 -2.13 -9.26
CA PHE A 142 13.29 -3.54 -9.60
C PHE A 142 11.87 -3.90 -10.05
N LEU A 143 10.90 -2.99 -9.93
CA LEU A 143 9.50 -3.29 -10.21
C LEU A 143 9.29 -3.65 -11.69
N SER A 144 9.74 -2.79 -12.60
CA SER A 144 9.69 -3.02 -14.05
C SER A 144 10.46 -4.28 -14.48
N LEU A 145 11.55 -4.61 -13.77
CA LEU A 145 12.32 -5.84 -14.01
C LEU A 145 11.54 -7.08 -13.56
N GLY A 146 10.89 -7.01 -12.40
CA GLY A 146 10.04 -8.07 -11.86
C GLY A 146 8.82 -8.34 -12.72
N LEU A 147 8.12 -7.30 -13.17
CA LEU A 147 6.95 -7.42 -14.03
C LEU A 147 7.29 -8.04 -15.40
N ARG A 148 8.36 -7.58 -16.05
CA ARG A 148 8.83 -8.20 -17.32
C ARG A 148 9.21 -9.66 -17.14
N LYS A 149 9.97 -9.97 -16.08
CA LYS A 149 10.37 -11.35 -15.78
C LYS A 149 9.16 -12.24 -15.46
N LEU A 150 8.16 -11.70 -14.76
CA LEU A 150 6.90 -12.38 -14.53
C LEU A 150 6.19 -12.68 -15.84
N GLN A 151 6.00 -11.70 -16.74
CA GLN A 151 5.37 -11.91 -18.05
C GLN A 151 6.08 -13.01 -18.88
N GLU A 152 7.41 -13.08 -18.83
CA GLU A 152 8.16 -14.15 -19.50
C GLU A 152 7.85 -15.54 -18.93
N LEU A 153 7.86 -15.68 -17.59
CA LEU A 153 7.59 -16.94 -16.91
C LEU A 153 6.11 -17.35 -17.01
N ASP A 154 5.23 -16.36 -16.97
CA ASP A 154 3.78 -16.47 -17.13
C ASP A 154 3.41 -17.20 -18.41
N ARG A 155 4.01 -16.77 -19.52
CA ARG A 155 3.81 -17.38 -20.84
C ARG A 155 4.18 -18.87 -20.84
N LEU A 156 5.27 -19.25 -20.17
CA LEU A 156 5.72 -20.65 -20.10
C LEU A 156 4.74 -21.51 -19.30
N VAL A 157 4.29 -21.00 -18.15
CA VAL A 157 3.36 -21.72 -17.29
C VAL A 157 1.99 -21.88 -17.96
N ASN A 158 1.44 -20.82 -18.57
CA ASN A 158 0.16 -20.92 -19.29
C ASN A 158 0.24 -21.95 -20.43
N GLN A 159 1.30 -21.91 -21.26
CA GLN A 159 1.49 -22.88 -22.34
C GLN A 159 1.52 -24.32 -21.84
N TYR A 160 2.13 -24.54 -20.66
CA TYR A 160 2.13 -25.85 -20.04
C TYR A 160 0.74 -26.26 -19.53
N CYS A 161 0.01 -25.36 -18.89
CA CYS A 161 -1.36 -25.63 -18.43
C CYS A 161 -2.32 -25.92 -19.60
N ASP A 162 -2.22 -25.16 -20.70
CA ASP A 162 -3.00 -25.39 -21.93
C ASP A 162 -2.78 -26.82 -22.47
N ASN A 163 -1.53 -27.30 -22.44
CA ASN A 163 -1.19 -28.65 -22.89
C ASN A 163 -1.73 -29.76 -21.97
N LEU A 164 -1.87 -29.49 -20.68
CA LEU A 164 -2.40 -30.46 -19.71
C LEU A 164 -3.93 -30.59 -19.78
N GLY A 165 -4.60 -29.56 -20.30
CA GLY A 165 -6.05 -29.51 -20.41
C GLY A 165 -6.78 -29.23 -19.09
N PRO A 166 -8.09 -28.93 -19.17
CA PRO A 166 -8.87 -28.32 -18.07
C PRO A 166 -9.16 -29.25 -16.88
N PHE A 167 -8.85 -30.54 -16.99
CA PHE A 167 -9.09 -31.53 -15.93
C PHE A 167 -7.82 -31.88 -15.12
N SER A 168 -6.69 -31.27 -15.45
CA SER A 168 -5.43 -31.53 -14.76
C SER A 168 -5.37 -30.84 -13.40
N GLN A 169 -5.20 -31.64 -12.34
CA GLN A 169 -4.96 -31.11 -10.99
C GLN A 169 -3.64 -30.34 -10.90
N TYR A 170 -2.61 -30.76 -11.63
CA TYR A 170 -1.33 -30.05 -11.70
C TYR A 170 -1.45 -28.73 -12.46
N GLY A 171 -2.27 -28.69 -13.51
CA GLY A 171 -2.60 -27.45 -14.22
C GLY A 171 -3.29 -26.45 -13.29
N ALA A 172 -4.33 -26.88 -12.58
CA ALA A 172 -5.05 -26.05 -11.62
C ALA A 172 -4.14 -25.49 -10.51
N LEU A 173 -3.22 -26.31 -9.97
CA LEU A 173 -2.28 -25.85 -8.94
C LEU A 173 -1.24 -24.86 -9.48
N ALA A 174 -0.75 -25.06 -10.71
CA ALA A 174 0.17 -24.15 -11.38
C ALA A 174 -0.51 -22.82 -11.73
N GLU A 175 -1.74 -22.85 -12.23
CA GLU A 175 -2.55 -21.65 -12.50
C GLU A 175 -2.86 -20.88 -11.21
N ALA A 176 -3.30 -21.55 -10.16
CA ALA A 176 -3.56 -20.90 -8.87
C ALA A 176 -2.28 -20.26 -8.29
N SER A 177 -1.15 -20.98 -8.35
CA SER A 177 0.14 -20.46 -7.90
C SER A 177 0.61 -19.26 -8.71
N LEU A 178 0.48 -19.33 -10.05
CA LEU A 178 0.85 -18.22 -10.93
C LEU A 178 -0.05 -17.01 -10.67
N SER A 179 -1.34 -17.22 -10.49
CA SER A 179 -2.31 -16.15 -10.27
C SER A 179 -2.05 -15.39 -8.97
N LEU A 180 -1.59 -16.08 -7.93
CA LEU A 180 -1.12 -15.44 -6.70
C LEU A 180 0.11 -14.53 -6.95
N VAL A 181 1.07 -14.97 -7.78
CA VAL A 181 2.24 -14.16 -8.13
C VAL A 181 1.84 -12.97 -9.01
N ARG A 182 0.90 -13.16 -9.94
CA ARG A 182 0.31 -12.06 -10.73
C ARG A 182 -0.34 -11.01 -9.83
N TRP A 183 -1.07 -11.45 -8.81
CA TRP A 183 -1.69 -10.57 -7.83
C TRP A 183 -0.64 -9.73 -7.08
N CYS A 184 0.48 -10.32 -6.66
CA CYS A 184 1.57 -9.56 -6.05
C CYS A 184 2.14 -8.47 -6.98
N GLY A 185 2.37 -8.80 -8.26
CA GLY A 185 2.84 -7.82 -9.25
C GLY A 185 1.83 -6.70 -9.48
N TYR A 186 0.54 -7.06 -9.60
CA TYR A 186 -0.56 -6.13 -9.78
C TYR A 186 -0.69 -5.14 -8.62
N ILE A 187 -0.60 -5.62 -7.37
CA ILE A 187 -0.63 -4.78 -6.17
C ILE A 187 0.52 -3.77 -6.19
N ARG A 188 1.75 -4.23 -6.42
CA ARG A 188 2.95 -3.38 -6.36
C ARG A 188 2.93 -2.31 -7.44
N GLU A 189 2.58 -2.69 -8.66
CA GLU A 189 2.46 -1.75 -9.76
C GLU A 189 1.36 -0.71 -9.53
N THR A 190 0.22 -1.11 -8.95
CA THR A 190 -0.88 -0.20 -8.62
C THR A 190 -0.45 0.78 -7.53
N GLY A 191 0.21 0.31 -6.46
CA GLY A 191 0.75 1.17 -5.40
C GLY A 191 1.74 2.19 -5.95
N ALA A 192 2.74 1.74 -6.72
CA ALA A 192 3.72 2.61 -7.36
C ALA A 192 3.07 3.67 -8.27
N ALA A 193 2.07 3.27 -9.05
CA ALA A 193 1.37 4.19 -9.95
C ALA A 193 0.46 5.19 -9.23
N LEU A 194 -0.03 4.87 -8.03
CA LEU A 194 -0.75 5.84 -7.20
C LEU A 194 0.21 6.87 -6.60
N THR A 195 1.33 6.44 -6.03
CA THR A 195 2.24 7.30 -5.26
C THR A 195 3.26 8.05 -6.11
N THR A 196 3.60 7.54 -7.29
CA THR A 196 4.65 8.09 -8.16
C THR A 196 4.18 8.20 -9.60
N ASP A 197 5.08 8.59 -10.50
CA ASP A 197 4.83 8.71 -11.94
C ASP A 197 4.85 7.36 -12.69
N PHE A 198 4.90 6.24 -11.95
CA PHE A 198 4.96 4.92 -12.52
C PHE A 198 3.72 4.59 -13.36
N GLN A 199 3.91 3.98 -14.52
CA GLN A 199 2.82 3.60 -15.42
C GLN A 199 2.42 2.14 -15.24
N CYS A 200 1.12 1.91 -15.11
CA CYS A 200 0.53 0.59 -15.07
C CYS A 200 0.56 -0.09 -16.45
N THR A 201 1.32 -1.18 -16.59
CA THR A 201 1.47 -1.96 -17.83
C THR A 201 1.05 -3.42 -17.68
N PHE A 202 1.08 -3.96 -16.45
CA PHE A 202 0.73 -5.36 -16.21
C PHE A 202 -0.79 -5.60 -16.38
N PRO A 203 -1.23 -6.69 -17.02
CA PRO A 203 -2.65 -6.96 -17.17
C PRO A 203 -3.29 -7.30 -15.82
N ALA A 204 -4.58 -7.00 -15.70
CA ALA A 204 -5.34 -7.39 -14.51
C ALA A 204 -5.41 -8.92 -14.40
N PRO A 205 -5.08 -9.50 -13.24
CA PRO A 205 -4.99 -10.95 -13.09
C PRO A 205 -6.34 -11.67 -13.13
N PHE A 206 -7.48 -10.99 -12.94
CA PHE A 206 -8.79 -11.62 -12.85
C PHE A 206 -9.96 -10.70 -13.27
N PHE A 207 -10.37 -10.68 -14.54
CA PHE A 207 -11.72 -10.16 -14.93
C PHE A 207 -12.36 -10.91 -16.12
N ASN A 208 -11.98 -12.18 -16.36
CA ASN A 208 -12.65 -13.01 -17.38
C ASN A 208 -13.87 -13.79 -16.84
N SER A 209 -14.16 -13.68 -15.54
CA SER A 209 -15.52 -13.85 -15.04
C SER A 209 -16.15 -12.46 -15.05
N GLU A 210 -17.33 -12.35 -15.66
CA GLU A 210 -18.21 -11.19 -15.48
C GLU A 210 -18.14 -10.69 -14.03
N PRO A 211 -18.20 -9.36 -13.77
CA PRO A 211 -18.32 -8.84 -12.42
C PRO A 211 -19.38 -9.69 -11.75
N SER A 212 -18.97 -10.49 -10.78
CA SER A 212 -19.87 -11.47 -10.23
C SER A 212 -21.02 -10.67 -9.68
N THR A 213 -22.17 -10.77 -10.35
CA THR A 213 -23.45 -10.22 -9.91
C THR A 213 -23.89 -10.87 -8.61
N SER A 214 -23.11 -11.81 -8.05
CA SER A 214 -22.92 -11.84 -6.60
C SER A 214 -22.19 -10.58 -6.16
N GLY A 215 -22.91 -9.45 -6.20
CA GLY A 215 -22.56 -8.32 -5.36
C GLY A 215 -22.23 -8.88 -3.99
N VAL A 216 -21.23 -8.29 -3.33
CA VAL A 216 -21.13 -8.45 -1.89
C VAL A 216 -22.47 -7.95 -1.37
N SER A 217 -23.42 -8.85 -1.16
CA SER A 217 -24.53 -8.61 -0.27
C SER A 217 -23.88 -8.55 1.10
N ILE A 218 -23.30 -7.37 1.41
CA ILE A 218 -23.40 -6.86 2.76
C ILE A 218 -24.89 -6.99 3.04
N PRO A 219 -25.30 -7.80 4.03
CA PRO A 219 -26.71 -8.08 4.26
C PRO A 219 -27.45 -6.75 4.20
N GLU A 220 -28.33 -6.59 3.20
CA GLU A 220 -29.13 -5.38 3.06
C GLU A 220 -30.01 -5.30 4.31
N GLY A 221 -29.60 -4.45 5.24
CA GLY A 221 -30.22 -4.30 6.53
C GLY A 221 -29.40 -3.34 7.38
N PRO A 222 -30.01 -2.68 8.39
CA PRO A 222 -29.25 -1.96 9.39
C PRO A 222 -28.24 -2.94 9.99
N PHE A 223 -27.05 -2.48 10.35
CA PHE A 223 -25.99 -3.26 10.99
C PHE A 223 -26.46 -3.81 12.37
N HIS A 224 -27.43 -4.73 12.35
CA HIS A 224 -28.08 -5.38 13.48
C HIS A 224 -27.33 -6.63 13.93
N HIS A 225 -26.18 -6.90 13.32
CA HIS A 225 -25.27 -7.91 13.82
C HIS A 225 -24.66 -7.44 15.13
N THR A 226 -24.60 -8.33 16.12
CA THR A 226 -23.86 -8.06 17.35
C THR A 226 -22.40 -7.77 16.99
N LEU A 227 -21.79 -6.79 17.65
CA LEU A 227 -20.39 -6.40 17.42
C LEU A 227 -19.41 -7.59 17.37
N PRO A 228 -19.54 -8.66 18.18
CA PRO A 228 -18.69 -9.85 18.07
C PRO A 228 -18.80 -10.61 16.74
N TYR A 229 -20.00 -10.65 16.12
CA TYR A 229 -20.17 -11.27 14.81
C TYR A 229 -19.52 -10.44 13.71
N LEU A 230 -19.66 -9.10 13.80
CA LEU A 230 -19.01 -8.17 12.88
C LEU A 230 -17.48 -8.33 12.94
N ASP A 231 -16.93 -8.32 14.16
CA ASP A 231 -15.49 -8.43 14.41
C ASP A 231 -14.91 -9.73 13.85
N HIS A 232 -15.60 -10.87 14.00
CA HIS A 232 -15.12 -12.14 13.46
C HIS A 232 -15.02 -12.16 11.92
N ASN A 233 -15.93 -11.48 11.23
CA ASN A 233 -16.02 -11.52 9.76
C ASN A 233 -15.32 -10.35 9.07
N LEU A 234 -14.97 -9.29 9.82
CA LEU A 234 -14.41 -8.05 9.29
C LEU A 234 -13.14 -8.27 8.44
N PRO A 235 -12.15 -9.10 8.83
CA PRO A 235 -10.98 -9.34 7.99
C PRO A 235 -11.30 -9.92 6.61
N ASP A 236 -12.29 -10.81 6.52
CA ASP A 236 -12.70 -11.42 5.25
C ASP A 236 -13.49 -10.44 4.37
N ILE A 237 -14.32 -9.59 4.97
CA ILE A 237 -15.02 -8.51 4.26
C ILE A 237 -14.01 -7.51 3.71
N CYS A 238 -13.05 -7.05 4.52
CA CYS A 238 -12.00 -6.14 4.09
C CYS A 238 -11.14 -6.75 2.97
N ARG A 239 -10.83 -8.05 3.02
CA ARG A 239 -10.07 -8.73 1.96
C ARG A 239 -10.81 -8.71 0.62
N LYS A 240 -12.13 -8.94 0.63
CA LYS A 240 -12.96 -8.87 -0.58
C LYS A 240 -13.03 -7.44 -1.11
N ALA A 241 -13.33 -6.48 -0.24
CA ALA A 241 -13.39 -5.06 -0.59
C ALA A 241 -12.06 -4.55 -1.16
N ALA A 242 -10.92 -5.01 -0.62
CA ALA A 242 -9.60 -4.64 -1.15
C ALA A 242 -9.43 -5.09 -2.61
N GLY A 243 -9.95 -6.27 -2.99
CA GLY A 243 -9.93 -6.73 -4.38
C GLY A 243 -10.62 -5.76 -5.34
N ASP A 244 -11.80 -5.26 -4.95
CA ASP A 244 -12.54 -4.24 -5.71
C ASP A 244 -11.81 -2.89 -5.71
N ALA A 245 -11.29 -2.47 -4.55
CA ALA A 245 -10.54 -1.24 -4.42
C ALA A 245 -9.31 -1.21 -5.34
N PHE A 246 -8.58 -2.32 -5.46
CA PHE A 246 -7.42 -2.45 -6.34
C PHE A 246 -7.76 -2.23 -7.82
N ARG A 247 -8.94 -2.66 -8.27
CA ARG A 247 -9.43 -2.37 -9.63
C ARG A 247 -9.64 -0.87 -9.81
N ILE A 248 -10.34 -0.24 -8.86
CA ILE A 248 -10.69 1.18 -8.91
C ILE A 248 -9.43 2.06 -8.83
N TRP A 249 -8.48 1.71 -7.96
CA TRP A 249 -7.19 2.39 -7.88
C TRP A 249 -6.42 2.35 -9.19
N ARG A 250 -6.53 1.26 -9.95
CA ARG A 250 -5.90 1.18 -11.26
C ARG A 250 -6.61 2.04 -12.30
N GLU A 251 -7.94 2.14 -12.24
CA GLU A 251 -8.70 3.12 -13.05
C GLU A 251 -8.26 4.56 -12.72
N ILE A 252 -8.11 4.89 -11.43
CA ILE A 252 -7.61 6.20 -10.98
C ILE A 252 -6.18 6.47 -11.46
N ALA A 253 -5.28 5.48 -11.35
CA ALA A 253 -3.91 5.60 -11.84
C ALA A 253 -3.88 5.81 -13.36
N ASN A 254 -4.78 5.18 -14.11
CA ASN A 254 -4.91 5.41 -15.54
C ASN A 254 -5.39 6.83 -15.86
N VAL A 255 -6.35 7.38 -15.09
CA VAL A 255 -6.76 8.79 -15.19
C VAL A 255 -5.57 9.70 -14.96
N LYS A 256 -4.81 9.47 -13.88
CA LYS A 256 -3.61 10.24 -13.53
C LYS A 256 -2.58 10.25 -14.65
N ASN A 257 -2.33 9.10 -15.28
CA ASN A 257 -1.34 8.97 -16.33
C ASN A 257 -1.82 9.47 -17.71
N SER A 258 -3.14 9.53 -17.93
CA SER A 258 -3.72 9.98 -19.21
C SER A 258 -3.90 11.49 -19.28
N LEU A 259 -4.02 12.18 -18.15
CA LEU A 259 -4.16 13.62 -18.13
C LEU A 259 -2.80 14.28 -18.39
N PRO A 260 -2.71 15.22 -19.35
CA PRO A 260 -1.45 15.86 -19.67
C PRO A 260 -0.93 16.62 -18.45
N ARG A 261 0.35 16.42 -18.13
CA ARG A 261 1.05 17.29 -17.19
C ARG A 261 1.14 18.66 -17.84
N LEU A 262 0.80 19.70 -17.08
CA LEU A 262 1.07 21.09 -17.44
C LEU A 262 2.58 21.25 -17.65
N VAL A 263 3.08 20.95 -18.85
CA VAL A 263 4.48 21.14 -19.22
C VAL A 263 4.62 22.05 -20.43
N ASP A 264 3.60 22.17 -21.28
CA ASP A 264 3.55 23.21 -22.30
C ASP A 264 2.10 23.64 -22.52
N GLY A 265 1.85 24.94 -22.61
CA GLY A 265 0.52 25.59 -22.60
C GLY A 265 -0.45 25.24 -23.75
N ALA A 266 -0.35 24.05 -24.34
CA ALA A 266 -1.32 23.49 -25.28
C ALA A 266 -2.27 22.51 -24.56
N PHE A 267 -3.51 22.95 -24.32
CA PHE A 267 -4.60 22.11 -23.83
C PHE A 267 -5.10 21.16 -24.92
N ASN A 268 -4.30 20.17 -25.31
CA ASN A 268 -4.78 19.09 -26.17
C ASN A 268 -5.18 17.91 -25.30
N LEU A 269 -6.47 17.87 -24.94
CA LEU A 269 -7.07 16.74 -24.24
C LEU A 269 -7.07 15.52 -25.15
N PRO A 270 -6.56 14.37 -24.68
CA PRO A 270 -6.83 13.10 -25.33
C PRO A 270 -8.35 12.89 -25.45
N PRO A 271 -8.85 12.42 -26.60
CA PRO A 271 -10.25 12.02 -26.73
C PRO A 271 -10.62 11.02 -25.62
N GLY A 272 -11.76 11.25 -24.95
CA GLY A 272 -12.26 10.34 -23.91
C GLY A 272 -11.77 10.61 -22.48
N SER A 273 -10.93 11.63 -22.21
CA SER A 273 -10.47 11.91 -20.83
C SER A 273 -11.62 12.11 -19.83
N PHE A 274 -12.68 12.81 -20.21
CA PHE A 274 -13.87 13.00 -19.36
C PHE A 274 -14.67 11.71 -19.13
N GLU A 275 -14.68 10.79 -20.10
CA GLU A 275 -15.32 9.48 -19.96
C GLU A 275 -14.56 8.63 -18.95
N THR A 276 -13.22 8.63 -19.01
CA THR A 276 -12.37 7.92 -18.04
C THR A 276 -12.54 8.49 -16.63
N ILE A 277 -12.60 9.82 -16.48
CA ILE A 277 -12.87 10.46 -15.18
C ILE A 277 -14.27 10.08 -14.67
N SER A 278 -15.29 10.15 -15.52
CA SER A 278 -16.67 9.82 -15.15
C SER A 278 -16.82 8.34 -14.76
N SER A 279 -16.10 7.43 -15.45
CA SER A 279 -16.03 6.01 -15.09
C SER A 279 -15.42 5.83 -13.70
N ALA A 280 -14.30 6.49 -13.40
CA ALA A 280 -13.66 6.42 -12.09
C ALA A 280 -14.58 6.98 -10.97
N ILE A 281 -15.28 8.08 -11.22
CA ILE A 281 -16.28 8.63 -10.29
C ILE A 281 -17.40 7.62 -10.02
N THR A 282 -17.96 7.04 -11.07
CA THR A 282 -19.04 6.04 -10.95
C THR A 282 -18.58 4.83 -10.13
N ALA A 283 -17.34 4.39 -10.32
CA ALA A 283 -16.76 3.30 -9.57
C ALA A 283 -16.55 3.66 -8.08
N ILE A 284 -16.12 4.89 -7.79
CA ILE A 284 -16.03 5.42 -6.42
C ILE A 284 -17.42 5.50 -5.77
N GLU A 285 -18.43 5.99 -6.48
CA GLU A 285 -19.82 6.04 -6.00
C GLU A 285 -20.33 4.66 -5.61
N GLN A 286 -20.13 3.65 -6.47
CA GLN A 286 -20.54 2.28 -6.21
C GLN A 286 -19.81 1.69 -5.00
N PHE A 287 -18.50 1.90 -4.89
CA PHE A 287 -17.73 1.42 -3.75
C PHE A 287 -18.17 2.11 -2.46
N ASN A 288 -18.34 3.44 -2.48
CA ASN A 288 -18.77 4.19 -1.31
C ASN A 288 -20.18 3.79 -0.89
N HIS A 289 -21.10 3.60 -1.83
CA HIS A 289 -22.45 3.10 -1.52
C HIS A 289 -22.41 1.74 -0.83
N SER A 290 -21.51 0.85 -1.29
CA SER A 290 -21.39 -0.50 -0.76
C SER A 290 -20.66 -0.54 0.58
N PHE A 291 -19.48 0.06 0.70
CA PHE A 291 -18.55 -0.16 1.80
C PHE A 291 -18.36 1.03 2.74
N ARG A 292 -18.68 2.26 2.33
CA ARG A 292 -18.47 3.44 3.20
C ARG A 292 -19.27 3.40 4.50
N PRO A 293 -20.58 3.06 4.49
CA PRO A 293 -21.35 2.97 5.73
C PRO A 293 -20.77 1.91 6.68
N PHE A 294 -20.29 0.80 6.12
CA PHE A 294 -19.63 -0.28 6.86
C PHE A 294 -18.31 0.19 7.49
N ILE A 295 -17.46 0.87 6.73
CA ILE A 295 -16.18 1.43 7.23
C ILE A 295 -16.45 2.43 8.36
N ASN A 296 -17.44 3.32 8.18
CA ASN A 296 -17.82 4.31 9.18
C ASN A 296 -18.32 3.63 10.47
N HIS A 297 -19.19 2.64 10.36
CA HIS A 297 -19.70 1.89 11.51
C HIS A 297 -18.59 1.15 12.27
N CYS A 298 -17.65 0.51 11.56
CA CYS A 298 -16.50 -0.14 12.19
C CYS A 298 -15.58 0.88 12.89
N ARG A 299 -15.43 2.07 12.32
CA ARG A 299 -14.62 3.15 12.92
C ARG A 299 -15.28 3.74 14.17
N GLU A 300 -16.60 3.88 14.20
CA GLU A 300 -17.34 4.31 15.40
C GLU A 300 -17.15 3.35 16.58
N ASN A 301 -16.94 2.06 16.30
CA ASN A 301 -16.73 1.01 17.30
C ASN A 301 -15.26 0.56 17.36
N PHE A 302 -14.31 1.38 16.90
CA PHE A 302 -12.93 0.96 16.66
C PHE A 302 -12.22 0.39 17.91
N SER A 303 -12.45 1.00 19.08
CA SER A 303 -11.90 0.54 20.36
C SER A 303 -12.35 -0.86 20.76
N ASP A 304 -13.51 -1.29 20.25
CA ASP A 304 -14.14 -2.53 20.69
C ASP A 304 -13.86 -3.69 19.71
N LEU A 305 -13.22 -3.39 18.57
CA LEU A 305 -12.77 -4.37 17.59
C LEU A 305 -11.48 -5.08 18.04
N SER A 306 -11.32 -6.33 17.63
CA SER A 306 -10.07 -7.06 17.81
C SER A 306 -8.92 -6.46 16.98
N ILE A 307 -7.68 -6.72 17.38
CA ILE A 307 -6.48 -6.27 16.66
C ILE A 307 -6.51 -6.68 15.17
N PRO A 308 -6.80 -7.95 14.78
CA PRO A 308 -6.86 -8.34 13.38
C PRO A 308 -7.89 -7.54 12.56
N SER A 309 -9.02 -7.20 13.17
CA SER A 309 -10.08 -6.40 12.58
C SER A 309 -9.69 -4.94 12.42
N ARG A 310 -9.09 -4.33 13.45
CA ARG A 310 -8.55 -2.97 13.36
C ARG A 310 -7.51 -2.86 12.25
N ILE A 311 -6.58 -3.81 12.18
CA ILE A 311 -5.56 -3.89 11.11
C ILE A 311 -6.23 -3.99 9.74
N SER A 312 -7.21 -4.88 9.59
CA SER A 312 -7.89 -5.10 8.30
C SER A 312 -8.67 -3.86 7.85
N LEU A 313 -9.34 -3.18 8.78
CA LEU A 313 -10.06 -1.94 8.51
C LEU A 313 -9.13 -0.82 8.06
N VAL A 314 -8.04 -0.56 8.80
CA VAL A 314 -7.05 0.47 8.45
C VAL A 314 -6.38 0.14 7.11
N SER A 315 -6.10 -1.14 6.86
CA SER A 315 -5.52 -1.63 5.61
C SER A 315 -6.42 -1.46 4.40
N LEU A 316 -7.73 -1.31 4.59
CA LEU A 316 -8.68 -0.99 3.54
C LEU A 316 -8.86 0.54 3.42
N ALA A 317 -9.17 1.20 4.54
CA ALA A 317 -9.59 2.60 4.56
C ALA A 317 -8.46 3.56 4.14
N MET A 318 -7.25 3.40 4.67
CA MET A 318 -6.15 4.34 4.41
C MET A 318 -5.72 4.31 2.93
N PRO A 319 -5.48 3.14 2.30
CA PRO A 319 -5.18 3.12 0.87
C PRO A 319 -6.38 3.51 0.00
N TRP A 320 -7.62 3.25 0.44
CA TRP A 320 -8.83 3.67 -0.28
C TRP A 320 -8.90 5.18 -0.40
N ASP A 321 -8.80 5.87 0.74
CA ASP A 321 -8.84 7.32 0.81
C ASP A 321 -7.64 7.95 0.06
N LEU A 322 -6.46 7.31 0.05
CA LEU A 322 -5.33 7.74 -0.80
C LEU A 322 -5.70 7.76 -2.29
N GLY A 323 -6.33 6.70 -2.80
CA GLY A 323 -6.76 6.64 -4.20
C GLY A 323 -7.71 7.79 -4.54
N VAL A 324 -8.68 8.06 -3.66
CA VAL A 324 -9.63 9.17 -3.83
C VAL A 324 -8.92 10.53 -3.82
N LEU A 325 -7.98 10.75 -2.89
CA LEU A 325 -7.18 11.98 -2.82
C LEU A 325 -6.31 12.17 -4.07
N VAL A 326 -5.70 11.09 -4.59
CA VAL A 326 -4.93 11.13 -5.84
C VAL A 326 -5.82 11.55 -7.01
N LEU A 327 -7.04 11.02 -7.12
CA LEU A 327 -7.99 11.44 -8.15
C LEU A 327 -8.34 12.92 -8.00
N ALA A 328 -8.65 13.35 -6.77
CA ALA A 328 -9.02 14.73 -6.48
C ALA A 328 -7.93 15.72 -6.87
N ASP A 329 -6.69 15.48 -6.44
CA ASP A 329 -5.52 16.28 -6.80
C ASP A 329 -5.32 16.32 -8.32
N THR A 330 -5.38 15.15 -8.98
CA THR A 330 -5.16 15.03 -10.43
C THR A 330 -6.17 15.87 -11.21
N VAL A 331 -7.45 15.75 -10.85
CA VAL A 331 -8.51 16.46 -11.55
C VAL A 331 -8.53 17.95 -11.18
N GLN A 332 -8.14 18.33 -9.96
CA GLN A 332 -8.02 19.73 -9.56
C GLN A 332 -6.93 20.47 -10.35
N VAL A 333 -5.75 19.86 -10.51
CA VAL A 333 -4.66 20.42 -11.34
C VAL A 333 -5.14 20.64 -12.78
N PHE A 334 -5.93 19.69 -13.31
CA PHE A 334 -6.57 19.81 -14.61
C PHE A 334 -7.67 20.89 -14.66
N ALA A 335 -8.43 21.05 -13.57
CA ALA A 335 -9.53 22.01 -13.45
C ALA A 335 -9.08 23.47 -13.50
N HIS A 336 -7.83 23.78 -13.13
CA HIS A 336 -7.32 25.16 -13.16
C HIS A 336 -7.22 25.78 -14.57
N GLY A 337 -7.54 25.04 -15.64
CA GLY A 337 -7.70 25.56 -17.01
C GLY A 337 -9.14 25.96 -17.41
N LEU A 338 -9.38 26.17 -18.71
CA LEU A 338 -10.71 26.54 -19.28
C LEU A 338 -11.81 25.48 -19.05
N CYS A 339 -11.47 24.28 -18.58
CA CYS A 339 -12.39 23.15 -18.44
C CYS A 339 -13.34 23.24 -17.23
N ARG A 340 -13.03 24.04 -16.20
CA ARG A 340 -13.88 24.16 -14.99
C ARG A 340 -15.30 24.64 -15.28
N TYR A 341 -15.44 25.50 -16.29
CA TYR A 341 -16.72 26.09 -16.69
C TYR A 341 -17.62 25.13 -17.46
N SER A 342 -17.04 24.12 -18.12
CA SER A 342 -17.80 23.16 -18.94
C SER A 342 -18.43 22.03 -18.12
N HIS A 343 -17.84 21.68 -16.97
CA HIS A 343 -18.29 20.55 -16.14
C HIS A 343 -18.29 20.84 -14.62
N PRO A 344 -18.97 21.90 -14.13
CA PRO A 344 -18.89 22.32 -12.73
C PRO A 344 -19.36 21.23 -11.72
N ALA A 345 -20.37 20.45 -12.07
CA ALA A 345 -20.90 19.38 -11.21
C ALA A 345 -19.87 18.26 -10.97
N LEU A 346 -19.10 17.90 -11.99
CA LEU A 346 -18.06 16.88 -11.90
C LEU A 346 -16.95 17.31 -10.95
N PHE A 347 -16.49 18.56 -11.06
CA PHE A 347 -15.44 19.09 -10.18
C PHE A 347 -15.92 19.25 -8.74
N SER A 348 -17.15 19.69 -8.52
CA SER A 348 -17.75 19.77 -7.19
C SER A 348 -17.88 18.39 -6.53
N CYS A 349 -18.30 17.38 -7.30
CA CYS A 349 -18.39 16.00 -6.84
C CYS A 349 -17.02 15.45 -6.40
N ILE A 350 -15.98 15.62 -7.23
CA ILE A 350 -14.63 15.18 -6.90
C ILE A 350 -14.08 15.91 -5.66
N GLN A 351 -14.33 17.23 -5.55
CA GLN A 351 -13.91 17.99 -4.37
C GLN A 351 -14.61 17.47 -3.10
N SER A 352 -15.90 17.14 -3.18
CA SER A 352 -16.62 16.52 -2.08
C SER A 352 -15.98 15.19 -1.66
N TYR A 353 -15.61 14.33 -2.60
CA TYR A 353 -14.91 13.08 -2.28
C TYR A 353 -13.53 13.30 -1.69
N GLY A 354 -12.77 14.28 -2.18
CA GLY A 354 -11.48 14.65 -1.58
C GLY A 354 -11.63 15.09 -0.12
N ASN A 355 -12.61 15.94 0.17
CA ASN A 355 -12.89 16.41 1.53
C ASN A 355 -13.34 15.27 2.46
N GLU A 356 -14.22 14.41 1.96
CA GLU A 356 -14.69 13.23 2.68
C GLU A 356 -13.54 12.22 2.93
N ALA A 357 -12.64 12.03 1.96
CA ALA A 357 -11.47 11.17 2.11
C ALA A 357 -10.49 11.72 3.16
N ALA A 358 -10.11 13.00 3.07
CA ALA A 358 -9.24 13.65 4.05
C ALA A 358 -9.82 13.57 5.47
N SER A 359 -11.13 13.82 5.61
CA SER A 359 -11.84 13.71 6.89
C SER A 359 -11.83 12.27 7.43
N SER A 360 -12.01 11.28 6.56
CA SER A 360 -11.96 9.86 6.95
C SER A 360 -10.57 9.43 7.39
N VAL A 361 -9.51 9.88 6.73
CA VAL A 361 -8.13 9.65 7.17
C VAL A 361 -7.92 10.27 8.55
N ALA A 362 -8.28 11.55 8.74
CA ALA A 362 -8.11 12.24 10.02
C ALA A 362 -8.91 11.56 11.16
N SER A 363 -10.13 11.11 10.90
CA SER A 363 -10.94 10.37 11.87
C SER A 363 -10.33 9.01 12.21
N THR A 364 -9.85 8.28 11.20
CA THR A 364 -9.23 6.95 11.40
C THR A 364 -7.96 7.07 12.25
N ILE A 365 -7.12 8.06 11.97
CA ILE A 365 -5.94 8.36 12.79
C ILE A 365 -6.32 8.81 14.19
N GLY A 366 -7.37 9.64 14.33
CA GLY A 366 -7.91 10.00 15.64
C GLY A 366 -8.26 8.77 16.49
N CYS A 367 -8.96 7.79 15.91
CA CYS A 367 -9.27 6.53 16.59
C CYS A 367 -8.00 5.74 16.98
N MET A 368 -6.97 5.73 16.13
CA MET A 368 -5.71 5.02 16.40
C MET A 368 -4.89 5.67 17.51
N LEU A 369 -4.83 7.01 17.54
CA LEU A 369 -4.08 7.76 18.56
C LEU A 369 -4.69 7.62 19.96
N LEU A 370 -6.01 7.42 20.04
CA LEU A 370 -6.75 7.19 21.28
C LEU A 370 -6.56 5.78 21.87
N LEU A 371 -5.95 4.85 21.14
CA LEU A 371 -5.69 3.51 21.67
C LEU A 371 -4.63 3.57 22.80
N PRO A 372 -4.73 2.69 23.82
CA PRO A 372 -3.71 2.52 24.85
C PRO A 372 -2.33 2.28 24.22
N THR A 373 -1.24 2.78 24.82
CA THR A 373 0.13 2.63 24.29
C THR A 373 0.51 1.18 24.00
N GLU A 374 0.01 0.25 24.83
CA GLU A 374 0.19 -1.18 24.63
C GLU A 374 -0.48 -1.66 23.33
N GLU A 375 -1.64 -1.12 22.96
CA GLU A 375 -2.42 -1.44 21.75
C GLU A 375 -2.14 -0.52 20.55
N ARG A 376 -1.34 0.54 20.74
CA ARG A 376 -0.80 1.34 19.64
C ARG A 376 0.11 0.46 18.78
N PHE A 377 0.29 0.86 17.53
CA PHE A 377 1.10 0.12 16.57
C PHE A 377 2.53 -0.09 17.11
N ASN A 378 2.82 -1.30 17.59
CA ASN A 378 4.12 -1.71 18.11
C ASN A 378 4.47 -3.11 17.57
N LEU A 379 5.68 -3.62 17.80
CA LEU A 379 6.10 -4.90 17.21
C LEU A 379 5.23 -6.11 17.63
N GLN A 380 4.52 -6.01 18.76
CA GLN A 380 3.66 -7.06 19.32
C GLN A 380 2.22 -7.00 18.75
N ASN A 381 1.76 -5.80 18.38
CA ASN A 381 0.40 -5.51 17.92
C ASN A 381 0.30 -5.03 16.45
N GLY A 382 1.44 -4.73 15.83
CA GLY A 382 1.63 -4.55 14.40
C GLY A 382 1.86 -5.90 13.72
N LEU A 383 1.84 -5.88 12.38
CA LEU A 383 1.82 -7.06 11.50
C LEU A 383 2.77 -8.17 11.99
N GLY A 384 2.25 -9.12 12.77
CA GLY A 384 3.02 -10.27 13.25
C GLY A 384 3.63 -11.05 12.09
N ALA A 385 4.60 -11.92 12.37
CA ALA A 385 5.24 -12.76 11.36
C ALA A 385 4.26 -13.67 10.56
N GLU A 386 3.00 -13.74 10.99
CA GLU A 386 1.91 -14.47 10.33
C GLU A 386 1.11 -13.63 9.33
N VAL A 387 1.38 -12.32 9.19
CA VAL A 387 0.72 -11.52 8.15
C VAL A 387 1.12 -12.07 6.79
N PRO A 388 0.15 -12.53 5.97
CA PRO A 388 0.46 -13.13 4.69
C PRO A 388 1.27 -12.17 3.83
N ILE A 389 2.29 -12.65 3.11
CA ILE A 389 3.12 -11.85 2.15
C ILE A 389 2.27 -11.06 1.12
N ILE A 390 0.99 -11.42 0.98
CA ILE A 390 -0.03 -10.76 0.15
C ILE A 390 -0.84 -9.63 0.84
N ALA A 391 -0.83 -9.53 2.17
CA ALA A 391 -1.47 -8.45 2.93
C ALA A 391 -0.58 -7.18 3.03
N TYR A 392 0.59 -7.19 2.38
CA TYR A 392 1.60 -6.13 2.41
C TYR A 392 1.39 -5.05 1.35
N HIS A 393 0.16 -4.76 0.92
CA HIS A 393 -0.06 -3.51 0.20
C HIS A 393 0.09 -2.30 1.13
N VAL A 394 -0.17 -2.47 2.43
CA VAL A 394 0.13 -1.47 3.45
C VAL A 394 1.64 -1.48 3.73
N THR A 395 2.37 -0.62 3.02
CA THR A 395 3.77 -0.31 3.32
C THR A 395 3.84 0.99 4.13
N PRO A 396 4.95 1.23 4.86
CA PRO A 396 5.18 2.52 5.48
C PRO A 396 5.08 3.68 4.48
N GLY A 397 5.54 3.46 3.24
CA GLY A 397 5.43 4.41 2.14
C GLY A 397 3.98 4.73 1.75
N ILE A 398 3.09 3.75 1.62
CA ILE A 398 1.67 4.02 1.32
C ILE A 398 1.01 4.80 2.45
N MET A 399 1.25 4.40 3.71
CA MET A 399 0.68 5.10 4.87
C MET A 399 1.16 6.55 4.96
N SER A 400 2.46 6.77 4.79
CA SER A 400 3.05 8.11 4.76
C SER A 400 2.49 8.95 3.62
N ALA A 401 2.32 8.36 2.42
CA ALA A 401 1.74 9.05 1.27
C ALA A 401 0.26 9.41 1.49
N THR A 402 -0.53 8.53 2.12
CA THR A 402 -1.92 8.84 2.50
C THR A 402 -1.97 10.05 3.42
N LEU A 403 -1.14 10.06 4.47
CA LEU A 403 -1.10 11.15 5.45
C LEU A 403 -0.62 12.45 4.83
N GLU A 404 0.46 12.42 4.06
CA GLU A 404 0.98 13.57 3.33
C GLU A 404 -0.10 14.19 2.45
N ARG A 405 -0.77 13.36 1.62
CA ARG A 405 -1.82 13.84 0.71
C ARG A 405 -3.03 14.39 1.43
N ALA A 406 -3.43 13.79 2.55
CA ALA A 406 -4.52 14.30 3.36
C ALA A 406 -4.17 15.67 3.94
N VAL A 407 -2.96 15.86 4.47
CA VAL A 407 -2.50 17.18 4.97
C VAL A 407 -2.46 18.20 3.85
N GLU A 408 -1.87 17.86 2.70
CA GLU A 408 -1.82 18.77 1.55
C GLU A 408 -3.23 19.19 1.10
N HIS A 409 -4.19 18.25 1.08
CA HIS A 409 -5.57 18.52 0.69
C HIS A 409 -6.27 19.48 1.66
N VAL A 410 -6.18 19.23 2.98
CA VAL A 410 -6.81 20.09 4.00
C VAL A 410 -6.18 21.47 4.01
N VAL A 411 -4.84 21.58 3.90
CA VAL A 411 -4.14 22.88 3.83
C VAL A 411 -4.56 23.66 2.59
N LYS A 412 -4.62 23.03 1.41
CA LYS A 412 -5.08 23.71 0.17
C LYS A 412 -6.52 24.22 0.32
N LEU A 413 -7.38 23.46 1.00
CA LEU A 413 -8.77 23.86 1.26
C LEU A 413 -8.83 25.10 2.15
N ARG A 414 -8.10 25.09 3.27
CA ARG A 414 -7.96 26.23 4.21
C ARG A 414 -7.48 27.50 3.51
N LEU A 415 -6.42 27.38 2.73
CA LEU A 415 -5.83 28.51 1.98
C LEU A 415 -6.76 29.05 0.88
N SER A 416 -7.69 28.24 0.37
CA SER A 416 -8.61 28.65 -0.70
C SER A 416 -9.87 29.35 -0.20
N SER A 417 -10.26 29.17 1.07
CA SER A 417 -11.44 29.78 1.69
C SER A 417 -11.12 30.33 3.09
N PRO A 418 -10.25 31.37 3.20
CA PRO A 418 -9.89 31.92 4.51
C PRO A 418 -11.08 32.63 5.18
N GLY A 419 -11.46 32.19 6.39
CA GLY A 419 -12.48 32.84 7.22
C GLY A 419 -13.86 32.16 7.24
N ASP A 420 -13.97 30.91 6.79
CA ASP A 420 -15.18 30.08 6.99
C ASP A 420 -15.23 29.49 8.41
N SER A 421 -16.44 29.17 8.89
CA SER A 421 -16.66 28.59 10.23
C SER A 421 -15.98 27.22 10.46
N ASP A 422 -15.47 26.60 9.40
CA ASP A 422 -14.82 25.28 9.42
C ASP A 422 -13.31 25.34 9.70
N ASP A 423 -12.71 26.53 9.87
CA ASP A 423 -11.27 26.69 10.13
C ASP A 423 -10.80 25.87 11.36
N MET A 424 -11.59 25.83 12.44
CA MET A 424 -11.26 25.04 13.63
C MET A 424 -11.30 23.52 13.39
N LEU A 425 -12.21 23.05 12.54
CA LEU A 425 -12.28 21.64 12.17
C LEU A 425 -11.06 21.25 11.32
N GLN A 426 -10.66 22.12 10.40
CA GLN A 426 -9.50 21.91 9.53
C GLN A 426 -8.20 21.94 10.32
N ASP A 427 -8.05 22.87 11.27
CA ASP A 427 -6.89 22.93 12.17
C ASP A 427 -6.75 21.63 12.96
N HIS A 428 -7.87 21.12 13.51
CA HIS A 428 -7.88 19.85 14.25
C HIS A 428 -7.59 18.63 13.36
N GLN A 429 -8.01 18.67 12.10
CA GLN A 429 -7.68 17.63 11.13
C GLN A 429 -6.18 17.64 10.82
N ILE A 430 -5.58 18.81 10.57
CA ILE A 430 -4.14 18.96 10.33
C ILE A 430 -3.37 18.44 11.55
N ASP A 431 -3.73 18.86 12.76
CA ASP A 431 -3.10 18.41 14.00
C ASP A 431 -3.10 16.87 14.12
N ARG A 432 -4.26 16.24 13.95
CA ARG A 432 -4.38 14.77 14.00
C ARG A 432 -3.55 14.07 12.94
N LEU A 433 -3.58 14.57 11.70
CA LEU A 433 -2.84 13.97 10.59
C LEU A 433 -1.32 14.09 10.81
N MET A 434 -0.85 15.23 11.30
CA MET A 434 0.55 15.44 11.65
C MET A 434 1.00 14.54 12.80
N LYS A 435 0.19 14.39 13.86
CA LYS A 435 0.42 13.41 14.94
C LYS A 435 0.45 11.98 14.41
N GLY A 436 -0.43 11.64 13.47
CA GLY A 436 -0.40 10.36 12.74
C GLY A 436 0.91 10.13 12.00
N LEU A 437 1.41 11.15 11.29
CA LEU A 437 2.66 11.07 10.55
C LEU A 437 3.86 10.87 11.49
N VAL A 438 3.89 11.60 12.60
CA VAL A 438 4.90 11.41 13.66
C VAL A 438 4.81 10.02 14.27
N SER A 439 3.61 9.47 14.46
CA SER A 439 3.44 8.13 15.04
C SER A 439 4.01 6.99 14.19
N LEU A 440 4.26 7.22 12.89
CA LEU A 440 4.94 6.25 12.04
C LEU A 440 6.42 6.07 12.43
N ASP A 441 7.03 7.04 13.13
CA ASP A 441 8.43 7.00 13.56
C ASP A 441 8.74 5.84 14.52
N VAL A 442 7.74 5.15 15.05
CA VAL A 442 7.92 3.96 15.92
C VAL A 442 8.67 2.82 15.24
N THR A 443 8.69 2.75 13.89
CA THR A 443 9.46 1.77 13.12
C THR A 443 10.52 2.43 12.26
N ILE A 444 11.61 1.70 11.96
CA ILE A 444 12.66 2.20 11.07
C ILE A 444 12.10 2.59 9.69
N GLY A 445 11.28 1.73 9.08
CA GLY A 445 10.69 1.98 7.76
C GLY A 445 9.73 3.18 7.80
N GLY A 446 8.92 3.27 8.85
CA GLY A 446 8.04 4.40 9.09
C GLY A 446 8.79 5.71 9.24
N SER A 447 9.86 5.74 10.04
CA SER A 447 10.71 6.94 10.21
C SER A 447 11.34 7.41 8.91
N GLN A 448 11.84 6.48 8.09
CA GLN A 448 12.41 6.84 6.78
C GLN A 448 11.35 7.50 5.87
N THR A 449 10.14 6.95 5.80
CA THR A 449 9.09 7.49 4.93
C THR A 449 8.44 8.76 5.47
N ALA A 450 8.11 8.78 6.77
CA ALA A 450 7.50 9.93 7.41
C ALA A 450 8.44 11.13 7.44
N GLY A 451 9.75 10.91 7.63
CA GLY A 451 10.75 11.97 7.56
C GLY A 451 10.77 12.69 6.20
N VAL A 452 10.66 11.94 5.10
CA VAL A 452 10.60 12.53 3.74
C VAL A 452 9.30 13.31 3.54
N ALA A 453 8.15 12.75 3.91
CA ALA A 453 6.86 13.42 3.83
C ALA A 453 6.83 14.70 4.67
N MET A 454 7.37 14.64 5.90
CA MET A 454 7.46 15.79 6.80
C MET A 454 8.30 16.92 6.20
N GLN A 455 9.47 16.59 5.63
CA GLN A 455 10.32 17.58 4.94
C GLN A 455 9.60 18.21 3.75
N SER A 456 8.90 17.41 2.94
CA SER A 456 8.08 17.89 1.81
C SER A 456 6.99 18.85 2.27
N LEU A 457 6.21 18.47 3.29
CA LEU A 457 5.14 19.29 3.86
C LEU A 457 5.66 20.58 4.47
N MET A 458 6.70 20.52 5.31
CA MET A 458 7.29 21.71 5.93
C MET A 458 7.87 22.67 4.89
N HIS A 459 8.43 22.14 3.81
CA HIS A 459 8.97 22.96 2.73
C HIS A 459 7.87 23.71 1.96
N LYS A 460 6.72 23.07 1.72
CA LYS A 460 5.61 23.65 0.93
C LYS A 460 4.62 24.47 1.74
N TYR A 461 4.36 24.08 2.99
CA TYR A 461 3.23 24.55 3.81
C TYR A 461 3.61 24.78 5.28
N GLY A 462 4.90 24.98 5.59
CA GLY A 462 5.39 25.03 6.96
C GLY A 462 4.75 26.13 7.81
N ASP A 463 4.41 27.26 7.22
CA ASP A 463 3.68 28.35 7.87
C ASP A 463 2.27 27.91 8.31
N ALA A 464 1.45 27.42 7.37
CA ALA A 464 0.09 26.98 7.64
C ALA A 464 0.04 25.82 8.64
N ILE A 465 0.98 24.86 8.54
CA ILE A 465 1.01 23.71 9.45
C ILE A 465 1.45 24.15 10.86
N SER A 466 2.40 25.09 10.99
CA SER A 466 2.89 25.55 12.29
C SER A 466 1.82 26.24 13.15
N GLU A 467 0.79 26.80 12.53
CA GLU A 467 -0.35 27.40 13.24
C GLU A 467 -1.33 26.37 13.79
N CYS A 468 -1.47 25.22 13.10
CA CYS A 468 -2.47 24.19 13.44
C CYS A 468 -1.89 23.07 14.31
N TRP A 469 -0.59 22.79 14.20
CA TRP A 469 0.02 21.61 14.81
C TRP A 469 0.46 21.86 16.25
N THR A 470 -0.13 21.13 17.17
CA THR A 470 0.26 21.10 18.59
C THR A 470 1.28 20.00 18.84
N CYS A 471 2.38 20.34 19.54
CA CYS A 471 3.41 19.37 19.90
C CYS A 471 2.97 18.38 21.00
N ASP A 472 1.86 18.66 21.68
CA ASP A 472 1.40 17.87 22.80
C ASP A 472 0.49 16.73 22.31
N PHE A 473 0.89 15.49 22.60
CA PHE A 473 -0.03 14.35 22.56
C PHE A 473 -0.87 14.41 23.84
N GLU A 474 -1.89 15.27 23.87
CA GLU A 474 -2.80 15.33 25.03
C GLU A 474 -3.31 13.92 25.37
N THR A 475 -3.01 13.49 26.60
CA THR A 475 -3.33 12.17 27.18
C THR A 475 -4.74 12.09 27.70
#